data_AF-A0A933EQS2-F1
#
_entry.id   AF-A0A933EQS2-F1
#
_cell.length_a   1.000
_cell.length_b   1.000
_cell.length_c   1.000
_cell.angle_alpha   90.00
_cell.angle_beta   90.00
_cell.angle_gamma   90.00
#
_symmetry.space_group_name_H-M   'P 1'
#
loop_
_entity.id
_entity.type
_entity.pdbx_description
1 polymer ?
#
loop_
_entity_poly.entity_id
_entity_poly.type
_entity_poly.pdbx_seq_one_letter_code
_entity_poly.pdbx_strand_id
1 'polypeptide(L)' 'MAERPCYVVDASVAVRWYLGRAPFVEQAAQVLNDYREHRINLLAPDNLFLEVTVAIHQAVVARRIRASQGQWFVEDLLA' A
#
# COMPACT_ATOMS: atom_id res chain seq x y z
N MET A 1 27.90 -4.37 -9.09
CA MET A 1 26.45 -4.60 -9.00
C MET A 1 25.77 -3.41 -9.63
N ALA A 2 24.84 -3.60 -10.56
CA ALA A 2 24.08 -2.47 -11.10
C ALA A 2 23.27 -1.83 -9.97
N GLU A 3 23.29 -0.51 -9.88
CA GLU A 3 22.51 0.24 -8.90
C GLU A 3 21.02 0.04 -9.21
N ARG A 4 20.24 -0.39 -8.21
CA ARG A 4 18.81 -0.61 -8.38
C ARG A 4 18.09 0.73 -8.39
N PRO A 5 17.12 0.96 -9.30
CA PRO A 5 16.28 2.14 -9.24
C PRO A 5 15.62 2.29 -7.87
N CYS A 6 15.58 3.52 -7.36
CA CYS A 6 14.97 3.86 -6.08
C CYS A 6 13.79 4.80 -6.30
N TYR A 7 12.62 4.43 -5.79
CA TYR A 7 11.39 5.21 -5.91
C TYR A 7 10.84 5.59 -4.54
N VAL A 8 10.21 6.75 -4.45
CA VAL A 8 9.42 7.13 -3.27
C VAL A 8 7.99 6.67 -3.50
N VAL A 9 7.46 5.86 -2.58
CA VAL A 9 6.08 5.39 -2.62
C VAL A 9 5.18 6.36 -1.84
N ASP A 10 4.11 6.79 -2.51
CA ASP A 10 3.06 7.61 -1.92
C ASP A 10 1.98 6.71 -1.28
N ALA A 11 1.29 7.22 -0.26
CA ALA A 11 0.24 6.47 0.41
C ALA A 11 -0.88 6.03 -0.54
N SER A 12 -1.19 6.82 -1.57
CA SER A 12 -2.21 6.44 -2.55
C SER A 12 -1.84 5.18 -3.34
N VAL A 13 -0.56 4.91 -3.57
CA VAL A 13 -0.09 3.65 -4.19
C VAL A 13 -0.27 2.50 -3.20
N ALA A 14 0.19 2.68 -1.96
CA ALA A 14 0.09 1.66 -0.92
C ALA A 14 -1.37 1.27 -0.60
N VAL A 15 -2.28 2.25 -0.56
CA VAL A 15 -3.72 2.02 -0.36
C VAL A 15 -4.32 1.08 -1.42
N ARG A 16 -3.80 1.11 -2.65
CA ARG A 16 -4.29 0.24 -3.75
C ARG A 16 -3.93 -1.23 -3.55
N TRP A 17 -2.85 -1.53 -2.83
CA TRP A 17 -2.49 -2.91 -2.47
C TRP A 17 -3.56 -3.58 -1.59
N TYR A 18 -4.30 -2.78 -0.80
CA TYR A 18 -5.31 -3.27 0.13
C TYR A 18 -6.75 -3.13 -0.39
N LEU A 19 -7.11 -1.94 -0.92
CA LEU A 19 -8.52 -1.63 -1.18
C LEU A 19 -9.00 -1.98 -2.59
N GLY A 20 -8.11 -2.26 -3.56
CA GLY A 20 -8.42 -2.89 -4.85
C GLY A 20 -9.48 -2.22 -5.75
N ARG A 21 -9.95 -0.99 -5.45
CA ARG A 21 -11.13 -0.38 -6.10
C ARG A 21 -10.86 0.95 -6.84
N ALA A 22 -9.60 1.25 -7.15
CA ALA A 22 -9.18 2.50 -7.80
C ALA A 22 -8.62 2.27 -9.21
N PRO A 23 -8.52 3.29 -10.08
CA PRO A 23 -7.67 3.19 -11.26
C PRO A 23 -6.24 2.87 -10.84
N PHE A 24 -5.53 2.15 -11.70
CA PHE A 24 -4.12 1.78 -11.54
C PHE A 24 -3.81 0.72 -10.46
N VAL A 25 -4.76 -0.14 -10.10
CA VAL A 25 -4.53 -1.25 -9.16
C VAL A 25 -3.46 -2.21 -9.66
N GLU A 26 -3.45 -2.53 -10.95
CA GLU A 26 -2.44 -3.42 -11.56
C GLU A 26 -1.04 -2.82 -11.48
N GLN A 27 -0.91 -1.52 -11.78
CA GLN A 27 0.37 -0.80 -11.70
C GLN A 27 0.86 -0.72 -10.26
N ALA A 28 -0.03 -0.46 -9.30
CA ALA A 28 0.34 -0.48 -7.88
C ALA A 28 0.80 -1.88 -7.46
N ALA A 29 0.09 -2.93 -7.86
CA ALA A 29 0.49 -4.31 -7.60
C ALA A 29 1.86 -4.64 -8.24
N GLN A 30 2.13 -4.13 -9.45
CA GLN A 30 3.43 -4.29 -10.10
C GLN A 30 4.56 -3.66 -9.28
N VAL A 31 4.36 -2.45 -8.73
CA VAL A 31 5.36 -1.80 -7.85
C VAL A 31 5.67 -2.66 -6.62
N LEU A 32 4.64 -3.23 -5.98
CA LEU A 32 4.83 -4.11 -4.82
C LEU A 32 5.56 -5.40 -5.21
N ASN A 33 5.24 -5.99 -6.36
CA ASN A 33 5.91 -7.17 -6.88
C ASN A 33 7.37 -6.88 -7.23
N ASP A 34 7.65 -5.75 -7.89
CA ASP A 34 9.02 -5.34 -8.22
C ASP A 34 9.87 -5.13 -6.97
N TYR A 35 9.29 -4.57 -5.91
CA TYR A 35 9.96 -4.44 -4.62
C TYR A 35 10.22 -5.81 -3.97
N ARG A 36 9.21 -6.70 -3.92
CA ARG A 36 9.32 -8.06 -3.37
C ARG A 36 10.32 -8.93 -4.12
N GLU A 37 10.42 -8.77 -5.44
CA GLU A 37 11.37 -9.45 -6.31
C GLU A 37 12.74 -8.77 -6.37
N HIS A 38 12.98 -7.75 -5.54
CA HIS A 38 14.23 -7.02 -5.46
C HIS A 38 14.69 -6.37 -6.78
N ARG A 39 13.73 -6.02 -7.66
CA ARG A 39 13.97 -5.28 -8.90
C ARG A 39 14.12 -3.77 -8.67
N ILE A 40 13.47 -3.24 -7.64
CA ILE A 40 13.51 -1.82 -7.23
C ILE A 40 13.71 -1.68 -5.72
N ASN A 41 14.14 -0.50 -5.28
CA ASN A 41 14.10 -0.08 -3.88
C ASN A 41 12.96 0.92 -3.66
N LEU A 42 12.31 0.87 -2.50
CA LEU A 42 11.26 1.80 -2.10
C LEU A 42 11.67 2.60 -0.87
N LEU A 43 11.43 3.90 -0.92
CA LEU A 43 11.45 4.82 0.22
C LEU A 43 10.03 5.33 0.46
N ALA A 44 9.71 5.69 1.68
CA ALA A 44 8.42 6.27 2.01
C ALA A 44 8.59 7.41 3.03
N PRO A 45 7.71 8.42 2.99
CA PRO A 45 7.57 9.37 4.09
C PRO A 45 7.16 8.68 5.39
N ASP A 46 7.57 9.23 6.54
CA ASP A 46 7.26 8.68 7.87
C ASP A 46 5.75 8.55 8.14
N ASN A 47 4.93 9.39 7.49
CA ASN A 47 3.48 9.40 7.61
C ASN A 47 2.75 8.37 6.71
N LEU A 48 3.48 7.56 5.92
CA LEU A 48 2.87 6.54 5.04
C LEU A 48 1.89 5.65 5.81
N PHE A 49 2.33 5.10 6.94
CA PHE A 49 1.52 4.19 7.76
C PHE A 49 0.24 4.84 8.26
N LEU A 50 0.32 6.11 8.67
CA LEU A 50 -0.83 6.87 9.13
C LEU A 50 -1.85 7.07 8.01
N GLU A 51 -1.41 7.52 6.83
CA GLU A 51 -2.29 7.81 5.70
C GLU A 51 -2.97 6.55 5.16
N VAL A 52 -2.24 5.43 5.04
CA VAL A 52 -2.81 4.15 4.61
C VAL A 52 -3.82 3.63 5.64
N THR A 53 -3.50 3.72 6.94
CA THR A 53 -4.41 3.32 8.02
C THR A 53 -5.69 4.16 8.01
N VAL A 54 -5.59 5.48 7.81
CA VAL A 54 -6.75 6.37 7.70
C VAL A 54 -7.62 5.99 6.50
N ALA A 55 -7.03 5.67 5.34
CA ALA A 55 -7.78 5.24 4.16
C ALA A 55 -8.50 3.90 4.39
N ILE A 56 -7.87 2.94 5.07
CA ILE A 56 -8.50 1.67 5.46
C ILE A 56 -9.66 1.94 6.41
N HIS A 57 -9.46 2.77 7.44
CA HIS A 57 -10.52 3.14 8.39
C HIS A 57 -11.71 3.81 7.68
N GLN A 58 -11.45 4.76 6.76
CA GLN A 58 -12.50 5.38 5.96
C GLN A 58 -13.27 4.36 5.11
N ALA A 59 -12.59 3.33 4.57
CA ALA A 59 -13.25 2.26 3.82
C ALA A 59 -14.14 1.38 4.72
N VAL A 60 -13.76 1.14 5.97
CA VAL A 60 -14.60 0.46 6.97
C VAL A 60 -15.83 1.32 7.32
N VAL A 61 -15.63 2.61 7.64
CA VAL A 61 -16.72 3.54 7.98
C VAL A 61 -17.72 3.68 6.82
N ALA A 62 -17.21 3.74 5.59
CA ALA A 62 -18.02 3.77 4.38
C ALA A 62 -18.64 2.41 4.01
N ARG A 63 -18.47 1.37 4.85
CA ARG A 63 -18.96 0.00 4.64
C ARG A 63 -18.52 -0.63 3.32
N ARG A 64 -17.36 -0.21 2.78
CA ARG A 64 -16.78 -0.78 1.56
C ARG A 64 -16.04 -2.10 1.85
N ILE A 65 -15.54 -2.24 3.06
CA ILE A 65 -14.91 -3.44 3.63
C ILE A 65 -15.45 -3.69 5.04
N ARG A 66 -15.29 -4.92 5.54
CA ARG A 66 -15.68 -5.28 6.92
C ARG A 66 -14.63 -4.79 7.92
N ALA A 67 -15.04 -4.54 9.16
CA ALA A 67 -14.12 -4.13 10.23
C ALA A 67 -12.99 -5.16 10.45
N SER A 68 -13.31 -6.46 10.44
CA SER A 68 -12.33 -7.54 10.55
C SER A 68 -11.31 -7.55 9.40
N GLN A 69 -11.77 -7.22 8.19
CA GLN A 69 -10.89 -7.09 7.02
C GLN A 69 -9.99 -5.85 7.13
N GLY A 70 -10.52 -4.74 7.63
CA GLY A 70 -9.73 -3.53 7.90
C GLY A 70 -8.66 -3.75 8.95
N GLN A 71 -8.97 -4.48 10.03
CA GLN A 71 -7.99 -4.87 11.04
C GLN A 71 -6.87 -5.71 10.44
N TRP A 72 -7.21 -6.74 9.65
CA TRP A 72 -6.21 -7.57 8.97
C TRP A 72 -5.28 -6.75 8.06
N PHE A 73 -5.81 -5.79 7.30
CA PHE A 73 -4.99 -4.91 6.46
C PHE A 73 -4.03 -4.03 7.27
N VAL A 74 -4.45 -3.52 8.44
CA VAL A 74 -3.57 -2.70 9.30
C VAL A 74 -2.48 -3.56 9.94
N GLU A 75 -2.80 -4.79 10.34
CA GLU A 75 -1.82 -5.75 10.87
C GLU A 75 -0.77 -6.12 9.80
N ASP A 76 -1.20 -6.41 8.56
CA ASP A 76 -0.30 -6.70 7.43
C ASP A 76 0.60 -5.50 7.08
N LEU A 77 0.07 -4.27 7.17
CA LEU A 77 0.81 -3.05 6.89
C LEU A 77 1.95 -2.80 7.90
N LEU A 78 1.79 -3.23 9.15
CA LEU A 78 2.74 -2.96 10.25
C LEU A 78 3.72 -4.10 10.53
N ALA A 79 3.59 -5.23 9.83
CA ALA A 79 4.43 -6.42 9.97
C ALA A 79 5.74 -6.30 9.18
#